data_AF-A0A0F8YJF7-F1
#
_entry.id   AF-A0A0F8YJF7-F1
#
_cell.length_a   1.000
_cell.length_b   1.000
_cell.length_c   1.000
_cell.angle_alpha   90.00
_cell.angle_beta   90.00
_cell.angle_gamma   90.00
#
_symmetry.space_group_name_H-M   'P 1'
#
loop_
_entity.id
_entity.type
_entity.pdbx_description
1 polymer ?
#
loop_
_entity_poly.entity_id
_entity_poly.type
_entity_poly.pdbx_seq_one_letter_code
_entity_poly.pdbx_strand_id
1 'polypeptide(L)'
;MWILNMDTYRKRRIAYLGQRSNAEQRNISWQFNYVTWIRKWYESGKITERGKKSKEYCMARIGDIGPYSYNNTKIITNNQNVRDSLIGNKRRLGIPNSRAARAKIGKSSRGNTHALGNKHTDEFKRKMSERMMGNKYASKKTKEKGYDLRTRF
;
A
#
# COMPACT_ATOMS: atom_id res chain seq x y z
N MET A 1 27.44 -29.04 -2.06
CA MET A 1 27.22 -29.13 -3.52
C MET A 1 25.76 -28.78 -3.80
N TRP A 2 25.46 -27.61 -4.38
CA TRP A 2 24.08 -27.15 -4.57
C TRP A 2 23.53 -27.65 -5.90
N ILE A 3 22.86 -28.80 -5.91
CA ILE A 3 22.05 -29.19 -7.06
C ILE A 3 20.79 -28.32 -7.03
N LEU A 4 20.82 -27.22 -7.77
CA LEU A 4 19.63 -26.42 -8.03
C LEU A 4 18.69 -27.26 -8.89
N ASN A 5 17.57 -27.71 -8.31
CA ASN A 5 16.45 -28.24 -9.08
C ASN A 5 16.13 -27.26 -10.24
N MET A 6 16.07 -27.78 -11.46
CA MET A 6 15.86 -27.02 -12.71
C MET A 6 14.61 -26.13 -12.64
N ASP A 7 13.55 -26.58 -11.97
CA ASP A 7 12.33 -25.79 -11.74
C ASP A 7 12.62 -24.55 -10.89
N THR A 8 13.39 -24.73 -9.82
CA THR A 8 13.79 -23.63 -8.92
C THR A 8 14.67 -22.62 -9.64
N TYR A 9 15.60 -23.08 -10.49
CA TYR A 9 16.42 -22.19 -11.31
C TYR A 9 15.57 -21.37 -12.29
N ARG A 10 14.67 -22.00 -13.04
CA ARG A 10 13.77 -21.31 -13.98
C ARG A 10 12.91 -20.26 -13.27
N LYS A 11 12.28 -20.62 -12.16
CA LYS A 11 11.45 -19.71 -11.35
C LYS A 11 12.23 -18.48 -10.88
N ARG A 12 13.48 -18.68 -10.44
CA ARG A 12 14.36 -17.60 -9.99
C ARG A 12 14.85 -16.72 -11.13
N ARG A 13 15.14 -17.31 -12.30
CA ARG A 13 15.46 -16.55 -13.52
C ARG A 13 14.32 -15.63 -13.93
N ILE A 14 13.09 -16.13 -13.95
CA ILE A 14 11.89 -15.33 -14.25
C ILE A 14 11.74 -14.19 -13.23
N ALA A 15 11.92 -14.49 -11.94
CA ALA A 15 11.86 -13.48 -10.89
C ALA A 15 12.91 -12.37 -11.04
N TYR A 16 14.15 -12.73 -11.41
CA TYR A 16 15.22 -11.79 -11.72
C TYR A 16 14.86 -10.89 -12.92
N LEU A 17 14.44 -11.49 -14.04
CA LEU A 17 14.10 -10.75 -15.25
C LEU A 17 12.92 -9.79 -15.02
N GLY A 18 11.89 -10.25 -14.30
CA GLY A 18 10.75 -9.41 -13.95
C GLY A 18 11.14 -8.21 -13.09
N GLN A 19 12.05 -8.40 -12.12
CA GLN A 19 12.51 -7.29 -11.30
C GLN A 19 13.38 -6.29 -12.10
N ARG A 20 14.25 -6.80 -12.99
CA ARG A 20 15.05 -5.97 -13.89
C ARG A 20 14.16 -5.13 -14.82
N SER A 21 13.20 -5.76 -15.48
CA SER A 21 12.25 -5.05 -16.37
C SER A 21 11.46 -3.99 -15.62
N ASN A 22 11.01 -4.26 -14.39
CA ASN A 22 10.33 -3.25 -13.57
C ASN A 22 11.23 -2.07 -13.20
N ALA A 23 12.53 -2.30 -12.99
CA ALA A 23 13.49 -1.23 -12.73
C ALA A 23 13.70 -0.38 -14.00
N GLU A 24 13.89 -1.02 -15.14
CA GLU A 24 14.01 -0.38 -16.46
C GLU A 24 12.78 0.50 -16.77
N GLN A 25 11.55 -0.03 -16.61
CA GLN A 25 10.30 0.71 -16.79
C GLN A 25 10.19 1.95 -15.90
N ARG A 26 10.85 1.94 -14.73
CA ARG A 26 10.86 3.04 -13.76
C ARG A 26 12.09 3.95 -13.94
N ASN A 27 12.90 3.73 -14.98
CA ASN A 27 14.18 4.42 -15.21
C ASN A 27 15.14 4.30 -14.02
N ILE A 28 15.16 3.15 -13.35
CA ILE A 28 16.07 2.86 -12.23
C ILE A 28 17.20 1.97 -12.75
N SER A 29 18.44 2.43 -12.57
CA SER A 29 19.62 1.66 -12.98
C SER A 29 19.71 0.31 -12.26
N TRP A 30 20.08 -0.73 -13.00
CA TRP A 30 20.19 -2.10 -12.54
C TRP A 30 21.64 -2.59 -12.63
N GLN A 31 22.27 -2.80 -11.48
CA GLN A 31 23.68 -3.18 -11.36
C GLN A 31 23.89 -4.64 -10.91
N PHE A 32 22.81 -5.40 -10.80
CA PHE A 32 22.90 -6.84 -10.56
C PHE A 32 23.09 -7.62 -11.86
N ASN A 33 23.88 -8.67 -11.79
CA ASN A 33 23.69 -9.83 -12.67
C ASN A 33 22.91 -10.91 -11.91
N TYR A 34 22.50 -11.98 -12.59
CA TYR A 34 21.71 -13.04 -11.95
C TYR A 34 22.42 -13.70 -10.77
N VAL A 35 23.74 -13.90 -10.86
CA VAL A 35 24.56 -14.56 -9.83
C VAL A 35 24.63 -13.71 -8.56
N THR A 36 24.92 -12.42 -8.69
CA THR A 36 24.98 -11.48 -7.56
C THR A 36 23.60 -11.24 -6.95
N TRP A 37 22.55 -11.23 -7.78
CA TRP A 37 21.16 -11.13 -7.31
C TRP A 37 20.76 -12.34 -6.48
N ILE A 38 21.01 -13.57 -6.97
CA ILE A 38 20.63 -14.78 -6.24
C ILE A 38 21.48 -14.96 -4.98
N ARG A 39 22.76 -14.58 -5.03
CA ARG A 39 23.67 -14.58 -3.87
C ARG A 39 23.11 -13.72 -2.73
N LYS A 40 22.70 -12.48 -3.02
CA LYS A 40 22.08 -11.57 -2.02
C LYS A 40 20.86 -12.21 -1.33
N TRP A 41 20.04 -12.93 -2.09
CA TRP A 41 18.87 -13.65 -1.56
C TRP A 41 19.22 -14.87 -0.72
N TYR A 42 20.29 -15.58 -1.07
CA TYR A 42 20.78 -16.71 -0.29
C TYR A 42 21.42 -16.26 1.02
N GLU A 43 22.25 -15.22 0.98
CA GLU A 43 22.88 -14.64 2.17
C GLU A 43 21.85 -14.08 3.15
N SER A 44 20.68 -13.64 2.66
CA SER A 44 19.59 -13.22 3.54
C SER A 44 18.85 -14.40 4.20
N GLY A 45 18.98 -15.63 3.68
CA GLY A 45 18.22 -16.79 4.13
C GLY A 45 16.72 -16.76 3.79
N LYS A 46 16.26 -15.84 2.92
CA LYS A 46 14.83 -15.57 2.65
C LYS A 46 14.36 -15.92 1.25
N ILE A 47 15.20 -16.55 0.44
CA ILE A 47 14.86 -16.88 -0.96
C ILE A 47 13.61 -17.77 -1.09
N THR A 48 13.37 -18.66 -0.13
CA THR A 48 12.20 -19.55 -0.08
C THR A 48 10.92 -18.81 0.32
N GLU A 49 11.06 -17.72 1.07
CA GLU A 49 9.95 -16.87 1.55
C GLU A 49 9.69 -15.66 0.62
N ARG A 50 10.35 -15.60 -0.55
CA ARG A 50 10.15 -14.53 -1.53
C ARG A 50 8.74 -14.59 -2.11
N GLY A 51 8.04 -13.45 -2.10
CA GLY A 51 6.71 -13.39 -2.68
C GLY A 51 6.07 -12.00 -2.62
N LYS A 52 4.73 -11.94 -2.75
CA LYS A 52 3.93 -10.71 -2.88
C LYS A 52 3.07 -10.41 -1.63
N LYS A 53 2.89 -11.38 -0.73
CA LYS A 53 2.06 -11.22 0.47
C LYS A 53 2.80 -10.39 1.53
N SER A 54 2.03 -9.82 2.44
CA SER A 54 2.51 -8.91 3.50
C SER A 54 3.70 -9.46 4.30
N LYS A 55 3.67 -10.74 4.69
CA LYS A 55 4.73 -11.42 5.45
C LYS A 55 5.85 -12.02 4.58
N GLU A 56 5.63 -12.10 3.27
CA GLU A 56 6.64 -12.58 2.32
C GLU A 56 7.67 -11.49 2.04
N TYR A 57 8.83 -11.90 1.53
CA TYR A 57 9.98 -11.02 1.35
C TYR A 57 10.10 -10.51 -0.08
N CYS A 58 10.63 -9.29 -0.19
CA CYS A 58 11.00 -8.63 -1.43
C CYS A 58 12.40 -8.00 -1.29
N MET A 59 13.03 -7.71 -2.43
CA MET A 59 14.26 -6.93 -2.47
C MET A 59 13.90 -5.47 -2.75
N ALA A 60 14.23 -4.58 -1.83
CA ALA A 60 13.94 -3.15 -1.91
C ALA A 60 15.23 -2.33 -1.92
N ARG A 61 15.19 -1.16 -2.55
CA ARG A 61 16.29 -0.19 -2.50
C ARG A 61 16.32 0.53 -1.15
N ILE A 62 17.50 0.88 -0.68
CA ILE A 62 17.65 1.64 0.57
C ILE A 62 17.16 3.08 0.32
N GLY A 63 16.19 3.52 1.13
CA GLY A 63 15.61 4.87 1.04
C GLY A 63 14.88 5.19 -0.27
N ASP A 64 14.57 4.17 -1.10
CA ASP A 64 14.03 4.34 -2.46
C ASP A 64 14.89 5.24 -3.39
N ILE A 65 16.20 5.33 -3.11
CA ILE A 65 17.17 6.15 -3.85
C ILE A 65 18.19 5.24 -4.55
N GLY A 66 18.79 5.71 -5.66
CA GLY A 66 19.92 5.04 -6.31
C GLY A 66 19.58 3.77 -7.11
N PRO A 67 20.58 3.02 -7.59
CA PRO A 67 20.37 1.83 -8.40
C PRO A 67 19.93 0.61 -7.58
N TYR A 68 19.36 -0.40 -8.24
CA TYR A 68 19.38 -1.75 -7.69
C TYR A 68 20.80 -2.31 -7.76
N SER A 69 21.51 -2.30 -6.64
CA SER A 69 22.86 -2.86 -6.51
C SER A 69 23.00 -3.70 -5.25
N TYR A 70 24.07 -4.49 -5.17
CA TYR A 70 24.33 -5.34 -4.01
C TYR A 70 24.46 -4.53 -2.71
N ASN A 71 25.03 -3.32 -2.77
CA ASN A 71 25.20 -2.45 -1.59
C ASN A 71 23.99 -1.54 -1.33
N ASN A 72 23.17 -1.24 -2.36
CA ASN A 72 22.03 -0.33 -2.24
C ASN A 72 20.67 -1.07 -2.13
N THR A 73 20.68 -2.33 -1.75
CA THR A 73 19.45 -3.12 -1.58
C THR A 73 19.44 -3.91 -0.28
N LYS A 74 18.23 -4.09 0.24
CA LYS A 74 17.92 -4.89 1.42
C LYS A 74 16.79 -5.88 1.10
N ILE A 75 16.83 -7.04 1.74
CA ILE A 75 15.73 -8.01 1.71
C ILE A 75 14.85 -7.72 2.92
N ILE A 76 13.60 -7.36 2.67
CA ILE A 76 12.63 -6.98 3.70
C ILE A 76 11.26 -7.57 3.39
N THR A 77 10.38 -7.61 4.40
CA THR A 77 8.99 -8.00 4.17
C THR A 77 8.25 -6.96 3.32
N ASN A 78 7.27 -7.39 2.52
CA ASN A 78 6.44 -6.46 1.76
C ASN A 78 5.74 -5.43 2.67
N ASN A 79 5.31 -5.84 3.87
CA ASN A 79 4.76 -4.91 4.86
C ASN A 79 5.76 -3.82 5.25
N GLN A 80 7.01 -4.20 5.52
CA GLN A 80 8.05 -3.22 5.85
C GLN A 80 8.34 -2.31 4.67
N ASN A 81 8.41 -2.83 3.44
CA ASN A 81 8.63 -2.02 2.24
C ASN A 81 7.54 -0.95 2.07
N VAL A 82 6.28 -1.33 2.27
CA VAL A 82 5.16 -0.39 2.24
C VAL A 82 5.30 0.64 3.36
N ARG A 83 5.60 0.23 4.59
CA ARG A 83 5.82 1.17 5.71
C ARG A 83 6.93 2.16 5.41
N ASP A 84 8.09 1.68 4.93
CA ASP A 84 9.23 2.51 4.59
C ASP A 84 8.88 3.52 3.50
N SER A 85 8.12 3.12 2.47
CA SER A 85 7.63 4.03 1.42
C SER A 85 6.69 5.13 1.93
N LEU A 86 6.09 4.93 3.11
CA LEU A 86 5.16 5.88 3.72
C LEU A 86 5.88 6.85 4.68
N ILE A 87 7.12 6.55 5.09
CA ILE A 87 7.93 7.45 5.91
C ILE A 87 8.21 8.70 5.07
N GLY A 88 7.77 9.85 5.57
CA GLY A 88 7.84 11.14 4.85
C GLY A 88 6.59 11.51 4.04
N ASN A 89 5.56 10.66 3.99
CA ASN A 89 4.28 11.01 3.36
C ASN A 89 3.53 12.05 4.21
N LYS A 90 3.68 13.33 3.84
CA LYS A 90 3.10 14.50 4.53
C LYS A 90 1.60 14.35 4.80
N ARG A 91 0.84 13.68 3.92
CA ARG A 91 -0.60 13.47 4.09
C ARG A 91 -0.95 12.58 5.30
N ARG A 92 -0.09 11.60 5.64
CA ARG A 92 -0.31 10.71 6.80
C ARG A 92 0.22 11.29 8.11
N LEU A 93 1.13 12.26 8.03
CA LEU A 93 1.64 13.02 9.18
C LEU A 93 0.64 14.08 9.68
N GLY A 94 -0.57 14.14 9.11
CA GLY A 94 -1.56 15.17 9.44
C GLY A 94 -1.19 16.56 8.94
N ILE A 95 -0.14 16.69 8.10
CA ILE A 95 0.31 17.98 7.59
C ILE A 95 -0.75 18.48 6.59
N PRO A 96 -1.38 19.64 6.84
CA PRO A 96 -2.42 20.16 5.97
C PRO A 96 -1.85 20.53 4.59
N ASN A 97 -2.71 20.43 3.57
CA ASN A 97 -2.36 20.90 2.23
C ASN A 97 -1.99 22.40 2.25
N SER A 98 -1.00 22.78 1.46
CA SER A 98 -0.60 24.18 1.32
C SER A 98 -1.77 25.05 0.83
N ARG A 99 -1.72 26.36 1.12
CA ARG A 99 -2.74 27.32 0.66
C ARG A 99 -2.92 27.27 -0.87
N ALA A 100 -1.82 27.18 -1.61
CA ALA A 100 -1.83 27.04 -3.07
C ALA A 100 -2.52 25.73 -3.53
N ALA A 101 -2.25 24.61 -2.87
CA ALA A 101 -2.91 23.35 -3.17
C ALA A 101 -4.42 23.40 -2.86
N ARG A 102 -4.82 23.99 -1.74
CA ARG A 102 -6.24 24.20 -1.38
C ARG A 102 -6.94 25.11 -2.40
N ALA A 103 -6.28 26.17 -2.86
CA ALA A 103 -6.81 27.06 -3.89
C ALA A 103 -7.02 26.34 -5.24
N LYS A 104 -6.07 25.48 -5.65
CA LYS A 104 -6.21 24.65 -6.86
C LYS A 104 -7.39 23.68 -6.76
N ILE A 105 -7.52 22.98 -5.63
CA ILE A 105 -8.68 22.11 -5.35
C ILE A 105 -9.97 22.91 -5.43
N GLY A 106 -10.03 24.06 -4.77
CA GLY A 106 -11.21 24.93 -4.79
C GLY A 106 -11.57 25.44 -6.19
N LYS A 107 -10.57 25.78 -7.02
CA LYS A 107 -10.78 26.18 -8.42
C LYS A 107 -11.37 25.03 -9.25
N SER A 108 -10.88 23.80 -9.07
CA SER A 108 -11.41 22.62 -9.75
C SER A 108 -12.80 22.19 -9.27
N SER A 109 -13.15 22.48 -8.01
CA SER A 109 -14.49 22.18 -7.47
C SER A 109 -15.53 23.22 -7.85
N ARG A 110 -15.13 24.45 -8.18
CA ARG A 110 -16.04 25.51 -8.64
C ARG A 110 -16.67 25.12 -9.99
N GLY A 111 -17.99 25.01 -10.02
CA GLY A 111 -18.76 24.63 -11.21
C GLY A 111 -19.10 23.14 -11.31
N ASN A 112 -18.71 22.31 -10.33
CA ASN A 112 -19.17 20.91 -10.28
C ASN A 112 -20.65 20.86 -9.85
N THR A 113 -21.56 20.78 -10.82
CA THR A 113 -23.02 20.73 -10.61
C THR A 113 -23.51 19.35 -10.16
N HIS A 114 -22.76 18.28 -10.39
CA HIS A 114 -23.14 16.93 -9.95
C HIS A 114 -23.22 16.80 -8.42
N ALA A 115 -22.54 17.67 -7.69
CA ALA A 115 -22.55 17.73 -6.23
C ALA A 115 -23.49 18.80 -5.65
N LEU A 116 -24.15 19.60 -6.50
CA LEU A 116 -25.07 20.64 -6.06
C LEU A 116 -26.51 20.10 -6.03
N GLY A 117 -27.11 20.10 -4.84
CA GLY A 117 -28.57 20.18 -4.68
C GLY A 117 -29.42 18.96 -5.07
N ASN A 118 -28.84 17.86 -5.55
CA ASN A 118 -29.60 16.65 -5.85
C ASN A 118 -30.13 16.01 -4.55
N LYS A 119 -31.39 16.28 -4.24
CA LYS A 119 -32.09 15.61 -3.15
C LYS A 119 -32.28 14.14 -3.53
N HIS A 120 -31.89 13.25 -2.63
CA HIS A 120 -32.22 11.84 -2.79
C HIS A 120 -33.74 11.65 -2.89
N THR A 121 -34.17 10.79 -3.80
CA THR A 121 -35.57 10.38 -3.89
C THR A 121 -36.00 9.68 -2.60
N ASP A 122 -37.29 9.71 -2.28
CA ASP A 122 -37.78 9.06 -1.06
C ASP A 122 -37.60 7.55 -1.10
N GLU A 123 -37.67 6.94 -2.30
CA GLU A 123 -37.32 5.54 -2.51
C GLU A 123 -35.84 5.26 -2.17
N PHE A 124 -34.92 6.15 -2.57
CA PHE A 124 -33.51 6.01 -2.25
C PHE A 124 -33.23 6.18 -0.75
N LYS A 125 -33.91 7.14 -0.10
CA LYS A 125 -33.86 7.30 1.38
C LYS A 125 -34.37 6.03 2.08
N ARG A 126 -35.44 5.42 1.58
CA ARG A 126 -36.00 4.17 2.12
C ARG A 126 -35.02 3.01 2.00
N LYS A 127 -34.45 2.78 0.80
CA LYS A 127 -33.41 1.74 0.58
C LYS A 127 -32.18 1.95 1.46
N MET A 128 -31.76 3.21 1.64
CA MET A 128 -30.65 3.53 2.53
C MET A 128 -30.98 3.22 3.99
N SER A 129 -32.20 3.55 4.44
CA SER A 129 -32.70 3.22 5.78
C SER A 129 -32.74 1.71 6.03
N GLU A 130 -33.32 0.93 5.10
CA GLU A 130 -33.39 -0.54 5.16
C GLU A 130 -31.99 -1.18 5.29
N ARG A 131 -31.03 -0.70 4.49
CA ARG A 131 -29.64 -1.17 4.54
C ARG A 131 -28.95 -0.86 5.87
N MET A 132 -29.29 0.28 6.49
CA MET A 132 -28.72 0.69 7.77
C MET A 132 -29.34 -0.08 8.95
N MET A 133 -30.64 -0.38 8.90
CA MET A 133 -31.33 -1.16 9.93
C MET A 133 -30.81 -2.60 10.05
N GLY A 134 -30.35 -3.20 8.94
CA GLY A 134 -29.72 -4.53 8.94
C GLY A 134 -28.28 -4.57 9.47
N ASN A 135 -27.64 -3.42 9.69
CA ASN A 135 -26.23 -3.37 10.08
C ASN A 135 -26.03 -3.49 11.60
N LYS A 136 -25.71 -4.70 12.06
CA LYS A 136 -25.46 -5.05 13.48
C LYS A 136 -24.41 -4.17 14.18
N TYR A 137 -23.50 -3.53 13.45
CA TYR A 137 -22.48 -2.63 14.02
C TYR A 137 -23.02 -1.23 14.34
N ALA A 138 -24.05 -0.76 13.63
CA ALA A 138 -24.68 0.53 13.89
C ALA A 138 -25.56 0.48 15.16
N SER A 139 -26.24 -0.64 15.42
CA SER A 139 -27.13 -0.80 16.57
C SER A 139 -26.39 -0.97 17.91
N LYS A 140 -25.20 -1.59 17.91
CA LYS A 140 -24.36 -1.72 19.13
C LYS A 140 -23.85 -0.37 19.65
N LYS A 141 -23.36 0.50 18.75
CA LYS A 141 -22.77 1.79 19.13
C LYS A 141 -23.79 2.78 19.72
N THR A 142 -25.05 2.69 19.30
CA THR A 142 -26.15 3.51 19.84
C THR A 142 -26.61 3.01 21.22
N LYS A 143 -26.57 1.69 21.47
CA LYS A 143 -26.89 1.12 22.79
C LYS A 143 -25.83 1.45 23.85
N GLU A 144 -24.55 1.47 23.49
CA GLU A 144 -23.46 1.84 24.43
C GLU A 144 -23.47 3.33 24.83
N LYS A 145 -23.91 4.24 23.94
CA LYS A 145 -23.98 5.69 24.26
C LYS A 145 -25.28 6.14 24.92
N GLY A 146 -26.29 5.28 24.99
CA GLY A 146 -27.61 5.61 25.57
C GLY A 146 -27.73 5.37 27.08
N TYR A 147 -26.69 4.85 27.73
CA TYR A 147 -26.69 4.47 29.15
C TYR A 147 -25.66 5.29 29.97
N ASP A 148 -25.62 6.61 29.80
CA ASP A 148 -24.84 7.49 30.70
C ASP A 148 -25.41 8.92 30.79
N LEU A 149 -26.74 9.06 30.85
CA LEU A 149 -27.40 10.35 31.10
C LEU A 149 -28.59 10.27 32.09
N ARG A 150 -28.77 9.13 32.80
CA ARG A 150 -29.86 8.97 33.80
C ARG A 150 -29.40 8.56 35.20
N THR A 151 -28.10 8.60 35.48
CA THR A 151 -27.51 8.25 36.80
C THR A 151 -26.77 9.41 37.47
N ARG A 152 -27.05 10.66 37.05
CA ARG A 152 -26.57 11.86 37.74
C ARG A 152 -27.75 12.76 38.12
N PHE A 153 -28.45 12.38 39.18
CA PHE A 153 -29.16 13.28 40.08
C PHE A 153 -29.04 12.71 41.49
#